data_AF-A0A1G6XFM1-F1
#
_entry.id   AF-A0A1G6XFM1-F1
#
_cell.length_a   1.000
_cell.length_b   1.000
_cell.length_c   1.000
_cell.angle_alpha   90.00
_cell.angle_beta   90.00
_cell.angle_gamma   90.00
#
_symmetry.space_group_name_H-M   'P 1'
#
loop_
_entity.id
_entity.type
_entity.pdbx_description
1 polymer ?
#
loop_
_entity_poly.entity_id
_entity_poly.type
_entity_poly.pdbx_seq_one_letter_code
_entity_poly.pdbx_strand_id
1 'polypeptide(L)'
;MDEPGQPRQPRPRLADVVANAVGPQPKHAMGYLNPVGENRFGSDGSGYIATMKLSTATVDVAELDEGTEDILSYDRCETADANIGQINMITASSFCGLNGALWGYHLAQAEDLRAAPLAHSADLFTAEELAGFSDEEQRRVKAGFPVYDASPLLEATERLFGRVDKRHRRHPPLPGAHVVCANKNSTVRGPAYAWGVLAIAIAKDPERDSNLFIKDCGKFTAYASAAHPGEVVPTADQVELLLTDHRNAVVKSIALCGQNYDSVEYAEVFVSAKAVYAGPTEVACALACAPYVLLAEETVPTRHGVQLPPEALLDLSLREWEDLVWPDQDLVVEPVGRDGVLVVGPAKLT
;
A
#
# COMPACT_ATOMS: atom_id res chain seq x y z
N MET A 1 11.13 2.02 -28.07
CA MET A 1 10.74 2.30 -29.47
C MET A 1 10.09 1.06 -30.04
N ASP A 2 8.78 1.10 -30.26
CA ASP A 2 8.09 0.06 -31.03
C ASP A 2 8.63 0.06 -32.47
N GLU A 3 8.90 -1.12 -33.06
CA GLU A 3 9.24 -1.21 -34.47
C GLU A 3 8.07 -0.64 -35.32
N PRO A 4 8.33 0.27 -36.26
CA PRO A 4 7.28 0.78 -37.13
C PRO A 4 6.74 -0.34 -37.99
N GLY A 5 5.50 -0.78 -37.71
CA GLY A 5 4.75 -1.74 -38.54
C GLY A 5 4.18 -2.95 -37.82
N GLN A 6 4.48 -3.18 -36.53
CA GLN A 6 3.74 -4.19 -35.77
C GLN A 6 2.36 -3.65 -35.35
N PRO A 7 1.25 -4.36 -35.63
CA PRO A 7 -0.03 -4.00 -35.07
C PRO A 7 0.08 -4.07 -33.54
N ARG A 8 -0.12 -2.94 -32.86
CA ARG A 8 -0.21 -2.92 -31.39
C ARG A 8 -1.29 -3.92 -30.99
N GLN A 9 -0.93 -4.86 -30.12
CA GLN A 9 -1.96 -5.70 -29.50
C GLN A 9 -2.97 -4.77 -28.81
N PRO A 10 -4.28 -4.92 -29.08
CA PRO A 10 -5.29 -4.13 -28.40
C PRO A 10 -5.17 -4.39 -26.90
N ARG A 11 -4.97 -3.32 -26.13
CA ARG A 11 -4.85 -3.38 -24.68
C ARG A 11 -6.24 -3.54 -24.06
N PRO A 12 -6.37 -4.26 -22.92
CA PRO A 12 -7.64 -4.39 -22.25
C PRO A 12 -8.08 -3.02 -21.72
N ARG A 13 -9.37 -2.71 -21.82
CA ARG A 13 -9.91 -1.51 -21.17
C ARG A 13 -9.96 -1.78 -19.66
N LEU A 14 -9.97 -0.73 -18.84
CA LEU A 14 -10.07 -0.87 -17.38
C LEU A 14 -11.28 -1.74 -16.95
N ALA A 15 -12.41 -1.62 -17.64
CA ALA A 15 -13.57 -2.48 -17.44
C ALA A 15 -13.26 -3.97 -17.70
N ASP A 16 -12.50 -4.27 -18.75
CA ASP A 16 -12.10 -5.65 -19.08
C ASP A 16 -11.09 -6.18 -18.04
N VAL A 17 -10.22 -5.32 -17.49
CA VAL A 17 -9.32 -5.66 -16.37
C VAL A 17 -10.12 -6.04 -15.14
N VAL A 18 -11.09 -5.21 -14.73
CA VAL A 18 -11.91 -5.48 -13.53
C VAL A 18 -12.79 -6.71 -13.72
N ALA A 19 -13.40 -6.88 -14.90
CA ALA A 19 -14.19 -8.06 -15.24
C ALA A 19 -13.39 -9.38 -15.12
N ASN A 20 -12.09 -9.35 -15.42
CA ASN A 20 -11.19 -10.50 -15.34
C ASN A 20 -10.34 -10.55 -14.07
N ALA A 21 -10.69 -9.76 -13.05
CA ALA A 21 -9.99 -9.73 -11.76
C ALA A 21 -10.85 -10.30 -10.62
N VAL A 22 -11.79 -11.21 -10.91
CA VAL A 22 -12.58 -11.93 -9.91
C VAL A 22 -12.18 -13.41 -9.88
N GLY A 23 -11.94 -13.93 -8.68
CA GLY A 23 -11.54 -15.32 -8.45
C GLY A 23 -12.74 -16.25 -8.23
N PRO A 24 -12.51 -17.57 -8.14
CA PRO A 24 -13.56 -18.58 -7.98
C PRO A 24 -14.07 -18.71 -6.54
N GLN A 25 -13.51 -17.95 -5.59
CA GLN A 25 -13.81 -18.08 -4.17
C GLN A 25 -14.90 -17.08 -3.76
N PRO A 26 -15.98 -17.53 -3.10
CA PRO A 26 -17.06 -16.63 -2.71
C PRO A 26 -16.60 -15.53 -1.75
N LYS A 27 -15.80 -15.89 -0.75
CA LYS A 27 -15.50 -15.03 0.42
C LYS A 27 -14.06 -14.60 0.57
N HIS A 28 -13.15 -15.18 -0.19
CA HIS A 28 -11.72 -14.90 -0.04
C HIS A 28 -11.17 -14.39 -1.36
N ALA A 29 -10.35 -13.34 -1.29
CA ALA A 29 -9.55 -12.96 -2.43
C ALA A 29 -8.54 -14.08 -2.74
N MET A 30 -8.11 -14.19 -3.99
CA MET A 30 -7.04 -15.10 -4.40
C MET A 30 -5.83 -14.29 -4.85
N GLY A 31 -4.60 -14.79 -4.71
CA GLY A 31 -3.46 -14.10 -5.33
C GLY A 31 -3.58 -14.12 -6.85
N TYR A 32 -3.17 -13.04 -7.51
CA TYR A 32 -3.02 -13.03 -8.97
C TYR A 32 -2.07 -14.17 -9.42
N LEU A 33 -2.34 -14.76 -10.58
CA LEU A 33 -1.68 -15.96 -11.15
C LEU A 33 -1.97 -17.30 -10.45
N ASN A 34 -2.80 -17.34 -9.41
CA ASN A 34 -3.35 -18.64 -8.97
C ASN A 34 -4.29 -19.20 -10.05
N PRO A 35 -4.47 -20.53 -10.14
CA PRO A 35 -5.40 -21.13 -11.07
C PRO A 35 -6.81 -20.56 -10.92
N VAL A 36 -7.31 -19.96 -12.00
CA VAL A 36 -8.71 -19.52 -12.09
C VAL A 36 -9.53 -20.69 -12.60
N GLY A 37 -10.40 -21.20 -11.73
CA GLY A 37 -11.42 -22.17 -12.12
C GLY A 37 -12.65 -21.47 -12.67
N GLU A 38 -13.73 -22.21 -12.85
CA GLU A 38 -15.04 -21.61 -13.12
C GLU A 38 -15.42 -20.65 -11.99
N ASN A 39 -15.85 -19.45 -12.36
CA ASN A 39 -16.41 -18.45 -11.45
C ASN A 39 -17.69 -17.89 -12.09
N ARG A 40 -18.57 -17.33 -11.26
CA ARG A 40 -19.89 -16.88 -11.72
C ARG A 40 -19.88 -15.69 -12.68
N PHE A 41 -18.74 -15.04 -12.86
CA PHE A 41 -18.58 -13.86 -13.71
C PHE A 41 -17.84 -14.15 -15.02
N GLY A 42 -17.37 -15.38 -15.22
CA GLY A 42 -16.62 -15.75 -16.42
C GLY A 42 -15.23 -15.12 -16.52
N SER A 43 -14.68 -14.62 -15.39
CA SER A 43 -13.32 -14.08 -15.30
C SER A 43 -12.30 -15.16 -15.70
N ASP A 44 -11.34 -14.82 -16.55
CA ASP A 44 -10.25 -15.72 -16.92
C ASP A 44 -8.96 -15.50 -16.10
N GLY A 45 -8.97 -14.54 -15.18
CA GLY A 45 -7.81 -14.19 -14.36
C GLY A 45 -6.74 -13.37 -15.06
N SER A 46 -7.00 -12.82 -16.25
CA SER A 46 -6.04 -11.98 -16.98
C SER A 46 -5.83 -10.59 -16.35
N GLY A 47 -6.78 -10.15 -15.51
CA GLY A 47 -6.69 -8.91 -14.73
C GLY A 47 -6.33 -9.15 -13.26
N TYR A 48 -5.92 -8.09 -12.56
CA TYR A 48 -5.72 -8.11 -11.11
C TYR A 48 -6.05 -6.77 -10.46
N ILE A 49 -6.35 -6.83 -9.16
CA ILE A 49 -6.52 -5.67 -8.29
C ILE A 49 -5.31 -5.58 -7.37
N ALA A 50 -4.56 -4.49 -7.47
CA ALA A 50 -3.58 -4.11 -6.47
C ALA A 50 -4.29 -3.43 -5.29
N THR A 51 -3.76 -3.64 -4.09
CA THR A 51 -4.24 -3.03 -2.83
C THR A 51 -3.07 -2.40 -2.08
N MET A 52 -3.32 -1.58 -1.07
CA MET A 52 -2.28 -0.92 -0.28
C MET A 52 -2.37 -1.30 1.20
N LYS A 53 -1.28 -1.82 1.75
CA LYS A 53 -1.16 -2.16 3.17
C LYS A 53 0.13 -1.58 3.73
N LEU A 54 -0.01 -0.73 4.75
CA LEU A 54 1.08 -0.20 5.55
C LEU A 54 0.74 -0.45 7.01
N SER A 55 1.44 -1.41 7.61
CA SER A 55 1.15 -1.87 8.97
C SER A 55 2.42 -1.89 9.80
N THR A 56 2.25 -1.60 11.08
CA THR A 56 3.30 -1.69 12.10
C THR A 56 2.73 -2.41 13.30
N ALA A 57 3.50 -3.30 13.91
CA ALA A 57 3.06 -4.02 15.09
C ALA A 57 4.21 -4.37 16.02
N THR A 58 3.89 -4.61 17.28
CA THR A 58 4.80 -5.17 18.29
C THR A 58 4.31 -6.54 18.74
N VAL A 59 5.27 -7.34 19.20
CA VAL A 59 5.03 -8.62 19.88
C VAL A 59 5.96 -8.72 21.08
N ASP A 60 5.42 -9.19 22.21
CA ASP A 60 6.23 -9.66 23.33
C ASP A 60 6.72 -11.07 23.01
N VAL A 61 8.03 -11.26 22.97
CA VAL A 61 8.67 -12.48 22.48
C VAL A 61 9.79 -12.96 23.39
N ALA A 62 9.65 -12.70 24.69
CA ALA A 62 10.54 -13.27 25.68
C ALA A 62 10.76 -14.77 25.43
N GLU A 63 12.03 -15.20 25.46
CA GLU A 63 12.46 -16.61 25.37
C GLU A 63 12.45 -17.26 23.97
N LEU A 64 12.19 -16.49 22.90
CA LEU A 64 12.37 -16.95 21.52
C LEU A 64 13.78 -16.63 20.99
N ASP A 65 14.20 -17.35 19.94
CA ASP A 65 15.42 -17.02 19.21
C ASP A 65 15.14 -15.96 18.13
N GLU A 66 16.18 -15.25 17.69
CA GLU A 66 16.03 -14.13 16.76
C GLU A 66 15.24 -14.47 15.48
N GLY A 67 15.41 -15.68 14.93
CA GLY A 67 14.67 -16.09 13.73
C GLY A 67 13.19 -16.27 13.99
N THR A 68 12.81 -16.82 15.14
CA THR A 68 11.39 -17.03 15.50
C THR A 68 10.69 -15.75 15.94
N GLU A 69 11.42 -14.83 16.57
CA GLU A 69 10.95 -13.47 16.84
C GLU A 69 10.65 -12.69 15.56
N ASP A 70 11.53 -12.79 14.56
CA ASP A 70 11.36 -12.13 13.26
C ASP A 70 10.11 -12.66 12.54
N ILE A 71 9.88 -13.99 12.55
CA ILE A 71 8.69 -14.62 11.97
C ILE A 71 7.42 -14.12 12.69
N LEU A 72 7.40 -14.18 14.03
CA LEU A 72 6.20 -13.84 14.79
C LEU A 72 5.82 -12.35 14.67
N SER A 73 6.82 -11.46 14.67
CA SER A 73 6.59 -10.02 14.48
C SER A 73 6.10 -9.71 13.06
N TYR A 74 6.63 -10.40 12.05
CA TYR A 74 6.18 -10.29 10.67
C TYR A 74 4.73 -10.77 10.49
N ASP A 75 4.37 -11.95 11.01
CA ASP A 75 3.00 -12.49 11.00
C ASP A 75 2.01 -11.55 11.71
N ARG A 76 2.45 -10.87 12.78
CA ARG A 76 1.65 -9.85 13.45
C ARG A 76 1.37 -8.66 12.53
N CYS A 77 2.36 -8.21 11.76
CA CYS A 77 2.17 -7.17 10.76
C CYS A 77 1.23 -7.58 9.63
N GLU A 78 1.26 -8.84 9.17
CA GLU A 78 0.33 -9.35 8.16
C GLU A 78 -1.13 -9.29 8.62
N THR A 79 -1.35 -9.44 9.93
CA THR A 79 -2.68 -9.48 10.55
C THR A 79 -3.16 -8.15 11.15
N ALA A 80 -2.26 -7.18 11.35
CA ALA A 80 -2.59 -5.82 11.79
C ALA A 80 -3.28 -5.02 10.66
N ASP A 81 -4.18 -4.10 10.99
CA ASP A 81 -4.98 -3.35 10.01
C ASP A 81 -5.75 -4.29 9.04
N ALA A 82 -5.57 -4.10 7.72
CA ALA A 82 -6.06 -5.00 6.67
C ALA A 82 -5.44 -6.40 6.80
N ASN A 83 -6.26 -7.40 7.09
CA ASN A 83 -5.82 -8.78 7.30
C ASN A 83 -5.39 -9.45 5.99
N ILE A 84 -4.10 -9.79 5.89
CA ILE A 84 -3.55 -10.62 4.81
C ILE A 84 -2.82 -11.86 5.35
N GLY A 85 -3.06 -12.23 6.62
CA GLY A 85 -2.34 -13.32 7.26
C GLY A 85 -2.64 -14.70 6.66
N GLN A 86 -1.80 -15.68 7.01
CA GLN A 86 -1.90 -17.08 6.57
C GLN A 86 -1.73 -17.27 5.05
N ILE A 87 -0.99 -16.39 4.37
CA ILE A 87 -0.70 -16.50 2.94
C ILE A 87 0.71 -17.03 2.70
N ASN A 88 0.97 -17.50 1.48
CA ASN A 88 2.31 -17.65 0.95
C ASN A 88 2.67 -16.38 0.18
N MET A 89 3.34 -15.42 0.80
CA MET A 89 3.71 -14.16 0.14
C MET A 89 4.86 -14.38 -0.85
N ILE A 90 4.67 -13.95 -2.10
CA ILE A 90 5.70 -13.96 -3.15
C ILE A 90 6.11 -12.53 -3.46
N THR A 91 7.38 -12.20 -3.28
CA THR A 91 7.87 -10.84 -3.53
C THR A 91 7.95 -10.53 -5.03
N ALA A 92 7.22 -9.50 -5.45
CA ALA A 92 7.37 -8.84 -6.74
C ALA A 92 8.04 -7.47 -6.60
N SER A 93 8.36 -6.85 -7.73
CA SER A 93 8.91 -5.50 -7.79
C SER A 93 7.85 -4.45 -7.41
N SER A 94 7.59 -3.44 -8.23
CA SER A 94 7.00 -2.19 -7.76
C SER A 94 5.87 -1.65 -8.65
N PHE A 95 5.27 -2.46 -9.54
CA PHE A 95 4.38 -1.91 -10.57
C PHE A 95 2.96 -2.46 -10.48
N CYS A 96 1.97 -1.57 -10.63
CA CYS A 96 0.60 -1.91 -11.02
C CYS A 96 0.44 -1.46 -12.48
N GLY A 97 0.59 -2.43 -13.37
CA GLY A 97 0.65 -2.21 -14.82
C GLY A 97 -0.71 -2.28 -15.50
N LEU A 98 -0.69 -2.53 -16.80
CA LEU A 98 -1.83 -2.40 -17.71
C LEU A 98 -2.97 -3.38 -17.47
N ASN A 99 -2.66 -4.54 -16.89
CA ASN A 99 -3.65 -5.53 -16.48
C ASN A 99 -4.06 -5.35 -15.01
N GLY A 100 -3.67 -4.23 -14.39
CA GLY A 100 -3.90 -3.94 -12.99
C GLY A 100 -4.85 -2.76 -12.80
N ALA A 101 -5.73 -2.87 -11.82
CA ALA A 101 -6.45 -1.75 -11.23
C ALA A 101 -6.09 -1.59 -9.75
N LEU A 102 -6.40 -0.45 -9.14
CA LEU A 102 -6.04 -0.13 -7.75
C LEU A 102 -7.32 0.05 -6.95
N TRP A 103 -7.53 -0.82 -5.96
CA TRP A 103 -8.67 -0.73 -5.03
C TRP A 103 -8.66 0.60 -4.28
N GLY A 104 -9.82 1.26 -4.18
CA GLY A 104 -9.93 2.58 -3.57
C GLY A 104 -9.57 3.74 -4.48
N TYR A 105 -8.93 3.52 -5.64
CA TYR A 105 -8.61 4.58 -6.61
C TYR A 105 -9.39 4.42 -7.91
N HIS A 106 -9.23 3.28 -8.59
CA HIS A 106 -9.85 2.97 -9.88
C HIS A 106 -11.26 2.38 -9.74
N LEU A 107 -11.49 1.64 -8.66
CA LEU A 107 -12.74 0.94 -8.35
C LEU A 107 -13.03 1.01 -6.86
N ALA A 108 -14.31 1.02 -6.49
CA ALA A 108 -14.78 1.29 -5.12
C ALA A 108 -14.05 2.52 -4.56
N GLN A 109 -14.19 3.67 -5.25
CA GLN A 109 -13.33 4.81 -5.05
C GLN A 109 -13.48 5.38 -3.63
N ALA A 110 -12.36 5.44 -2.91
CA ALA A 110 -12.30 6.04 -1.59
C ALA A 110 -12.67 7.51 -1.67
N GLU A 111 -13.49 7.96 -0.71
CA GLU A 111 -13.80 9.37 -0.59
C GLU A 111 -12.54 10.16 -0.18
N ASP A 112 -12.53 11.47 -0.44
CA ASP A 112 -11.50 12.41 0.07
C ASP A 112 -10.04 12.17 -0.36
N LEU A 113 -9.78 11.31 -1.36
CA LEU A 113 -8.42 11.07 -1.92
C LEU A 113 -7.62 12.35 -2.18
N ARG A 114 -8.29 13.40 -2.67
CA ARG A 114 -7.67 14.67 -3.08
C ARG A 114 -8.09 15.84 -2.20
N ALA A 115 -8.49 15.58 -0.96
CA ALA A 115 -9.03 16.61 -0.07
C ALA A 115 -8.05 17.78 0.16
N ALA A 116 -6.76 17.48 0.41
CA ALA A 116 -5.71 18.48 0.50
C ALA A 116 -4.35 17.90 0.05
N PRO A 117 -3.62 18.56 -0.87
CA PRO A 117 -2.24 18.19 -1.17
C PRO A 117 -1.34 18.41 0.05
N LEU A 118 -0.49 17.42 0.35
CA LEU A 118 0.58 17.51 1.35
C LEU A 118 1.73 18.39 0.86
N ALA A 119 2.04 18.30 -0.43
CA ALA A 119 3.12 19.03 -1.09
C ALA A 119 2.96 18.97 -2.62
N HIS A 120 3.75 19.78 -3.32
CA HIS A 120 4.10 19.52 -4.71
C HIS A 120 5.51 18.90 -4.74
N SER A 121 5.74 17.84 -5.53
CA SER A 121 6.99 17.08 -5.45
C SER A 121 8.24 17.90 -5.81
N ALA A 122 8.10 18.92 -6.67
CA ALA A 122 9.19 19.84 -7.00
C ALA A 122 9.70 20.64 -5.78
N ASP A 123 8.81 20.97 -4.84
CA ASP A 123 9.15 21.77 -3.65
C ASP A 123 9.94 20.98 -2.60
N LEU A 124 10.01 19.66 -2.76
CA LEU A 124 10.76 18.80 -1.85
C LEU A 124 12.27 18.87 -2.13
N PHE A 125 12.68 19.21 -3.35
CA PHE A 125 14.09 19.25 -3.74
C PHE A 125 14.76 20.55 -3.29
N THR A 126 15.96 20.44 -2.71
CA THR A 126 16.77 21.60 -2.37
C THR A 126 17.45 22.17 -3.62
N ALA A 127 17.86 23.44 -3.55
CA ALA A 127 18.64 24.05 -4.63
C ALA A 127 19.98 23.32 -4.88
N GLU A 128 20.59 22.77 -3.82
CA GLU A 128 21.83 21.99 -3.91
C GLU A 128 21.61 20.65 -4.63
N GLU A 129 20.53 19.94 -4.31
CA GLU A 129 20.17 18.70 -5.00
C GLU A 129 19.92 18.96 -6.50
N LEU A 130 19.16 20.02 -6.82
CA LEU A 130 18.86 20.38 -8.22
C LEU A 130 20.11 20.80 -9.01
N ALA A 131 21.10 21.42 -8.36
CA ALA A 131 22.35 21.81 -9.02
C ALA A 131 23.18 20.61 -9.49
N GLY A 132 22.96 19.43 -8.91
CA GLY A 132 23.59 18.17 -9.34
C GLY A 132 22.96 17.53 -10.58
N PHE A 133 21.79 18.01 -11.03
CA PHE A 133 21.05 17.46 -12.16
C PHE A 133 21.35 18.21 -13.46
N SER A 134 21.33 17.50 -14.59
CA SER A 134 21.34 18.10 -15.92
C SER A 134 20.09 18.97 -16.16
N ASP A 135 20.16 19.87 -17.15
CA ASP A 135 19.03 20.75 -17.49
C ASP A 135 17.73 19.98 -17.80
N GLU A 136 17.86 18.81 -18.44
CA GLU A 136 16.71 17.96 -18.76
C GLU A 136 16.10 17.32 -17.50
N GLU A 137 16.94 16.75 -16.63
CA GLU A 137 16.51 16.16 -15.35
C GLU A 137 15.85 17.22 -14.47
N GLN A 138 16.46 18.41 -14.36
CA GLN A 138 15.86 19.53 -13.64
C GLN A 138 14.50 19.92 -14.19
N ARG A 139 14.34 20.00 -15.52
CA ARG A 139 13.05 20.30 -16.16
C ARG A 139 11.99 19.26 -15.79
N ARG A 140 12.34 17.97 -15.80
CA ARG A 140 11.42 16.87 -15.45
C ARG A 140 11.06 16.88 -13.97
N VAL A 141 12.03 17.08 -13.07
CA VAL A 141 11.78 17.22 -11.63
C VAL A 141 10.88 18.43 -11.33
N LYS A 142 11.15 19.58 -11.97
CA LYS A 142 10.38 20.81 -11.79
C LYS A 142 8.95 20.74 -12.33
N ALA A 143 8.68 19.87 -13.31
CA ALA A 143 7.32 19.62 -13.77
C ALA A 143 6.45 19.07 -12.63
N GLY A 144 7.05 18.20 -11.79
CA GLY A 144 6.48 17.70 -10.55
C GLY A 144 5.09 17.07 -10.67
N PHE A 145 4.50 16.82 -9.52
CA PHE A 145 3.14 16.29 -9.36
C PHE A 145 2.64 16.62 -7.94
N PRO A 146 1.32 16.75 -7.74
CA PRO A 146 0.73 16.86 -6.41
C PRO A 146 0.92 15.56 -5.62
N VAL A 147 1.15 15.72 -4.32
CA VAL A 147 1.35 14.63 -3.36
C VAL A 147 0.22 14.68 -2.34
N TYR A 148 -0.43 13.55 -2.11
CA TYR A 148 -1.57 13.40 -1.20
C TYR A 148 -1.29 12.34 -0.14
N ASP A 149 -2.09 12.35 0.93
CA ASP A 149 -2.11 11.29 1.93
C ASP A 149 -2.69 9.99 1.35
N ALA A 150 -2.02 8.86 1.56
CA ALA A 150 -2.53 7.54 1.18
C ALA A 150 -3.48 6.91 2.20
N SER A 151 -3.81 7.57 3.33
CA SER A 151 -4.76 7.07 4.33
C SER A 151 -6.06 6.52 3.71
N PRO A 152 -6.74 7.22 2.76
CA PRO A 152 -7.98 6.70 2.18
C PRO A 152 -7.79 5.38 1.40
N LEU A 153 -6.62 5.15 0.80
CA LEU A 153 -6.30 3.92 0.06
C LEU A 153 -5.97 2.75 1.00
N LEU A 154 -5.28 3.05 2.11
CA LEU A 154 -5.01 2.08 3.17
C LEU A 154 -6.32 1.65 3.84
N GLU A 155 -7.18 2.61 4.14
CA GLU A 155 -8.51 2.38 4.67
C GLU A 155 -9.38 1.57 3.70
N ALA A 156 -9.38 1.89 2.41
CA ALA A 156 -10.10 1.12 1.41
C ALA A 156 -9.69 -0.36 1.41
N THR A 157 -8.39 -0.63 1.56
CA THR A 157 -7.87 -2.00 1.63
C THR A 157 -8.28 -2.70 2.93
N GLU A 158 -8.28 -1.99 4.05
CA GLU A 158 -8.79 -2.52 5.33
C GLU A 158 -10.29 -2.80 5.28
N ARG A 159 -11.08 -1.95 4.60
CA ARG A 159 -12.49 -2.20 4.33
C ARG A 159 -12.71 -3.36 3.36
N LEU A 160 -11.77 -3.68 2.48
CA LEU A 160 -11.85 -4.87 1.62
C LEU A 160 -11.58 -6.17 2.39
N PHE A 161 -10.45 -6.24 3.06
CA PHE A 161 -9.99 -7.49 3.68
C PHE A 161 -10.54 -7.68 5.09
N GLY A 162 -10.91 -6.58 5.75
CA GLY A 162 -11.33 -6.59 7.14
C GLY A 162 -10.18 -6.89 8.09
N ARG A 163 -10.53 -7.13 9.36
CA ARG A 163 -9.58 -7.49 10.43
C ARG A 163 -9.67 -8.98 10.77
N VAL A 164 -8.70 -9.47 11.54
CA VAL A 164 -8.68 -10.89 11.98
C VAL A 164 -9.84 -11.28 12.89
N ASP A 165 -10.39 -10.31 13.63
CA ASP A 165 -11.48 -10.54 14.55
C ASP A 165 -12.77 -10.92 13.82
N LYS A 166 -13.59 -11.76 14.46
CA LYS A 166 -14.75 -12.38 13.79
C LYS A 166 -15.82 -11.38 13.36
N ARG A 167 -15.88 -10.20 13.97
CA ARG A 167 -16.93 -9.20 13.67
C ARG A 167 -16.58 -8.39 12.43
N HIS A 168 -15.29 -8.18 12.17
CA HIS A 168 -14.81 -7.35 11.07
C HIS A 168 -14.06 -8.14 9.99
N ARG A 169 -14.15 -9.47 9.97
CA ARG A 169 -13.57 -10.28 8.89
C ARG A 169 -14.40 -10.13 7.62
N ARG A 170 -13.74 -9.74 6.52
CA ARG A 170 -14.39 -9.48 5.23
C ARG A 170 -13.88 -10.41 4.13
N HIS A 171 -13.19 -9.89 3.11
CA HIS A 171 -12.68 -10.68 1.99
C HIS A 171 -11.15 -10.79 1.95
N PRO A 172 -10.48 -11.23 3.05
CA PRO A 172 -9.03 -11.36 3.04
C PRO A 172 -8.59 -12.42 2.00
N PRO A 173 -7.31 -12.43 1.62
CA PRO A 173 -6.75 -13.51 0.83
C PRO A 173 -7.04 -14.89 1.44
N LEU A 174 -7.23 -15.90 0.59
CA LEU A 174 -7.50 -17.27 0.99
C LEU A 174 -6.31 -17.83 1.79
N PRO A 175 -6.52 -18.44 2.97
CA PRO A 175 -5.46 -19.11 3.71
C PRO A 175 -4.72 -20.16 2.86
N GLY A 176 -3.41 -20.06 2.81
CA GLY A 176 -2.51 -20.91 2.01
C GLY A 176 -2.37 -20.48 0.55
N ALA A 177 -3.08 -19.44 0.07
CA ALA A 177 -2.93 -18.96 -1.28
C ALA A 177 -1.56 -18.31 -1.50
N HIS A 178 -1.05 -18.42 -2.73
CA HIS A 178 0.18 -17.77 -3.16
C HIS A 178 -0.15 -16.35 -3.59
N VAL A 179 0.18 -15.36 -2.78
CA VAL A 179 -0.17 -13.96 -3.07
C VAL A 179 1.10 -13.22 -3.47
N VAL A 180 1.15 -12.80 -4.73
CA VAL A 180 2.21 -11.91 -5.20
C VAL A 180 2.02 -10.54 -4.54
N CYS A 181 3.08 -10.00 -3.97
CA CYS A 181 3.07 -8.74 -3.25
C CYS A 181 4.32 -7.91 -3.60
N ALA A 182 4.11 -6.64 -3.93
CA ALA A 182 5.19 -5.67 -3.88
C ALA A 182 5.42 -5.28 -2.42
N ASN A 183 6.40 -5.89 -1.75
CA ASN A 183 6.58 -5.72 -0.30
C ASN A 183 8.00 -5.29 0.08
N LYS A 184 8.11 -4.71 1.29
CA LYS A 184 9.34 -4.51 2.05
C LYS A 184 8.95 -4.52 3.53
N ASN A 185 9.84 -5.00 4.40
CA ASN A 185 9.64 -4.97 5.84
C ASN A 185 10.94 -4.61 6.58
N SER A 186 10.80 -4.26 7.85
CA SER A 186 11.93 -4.14 8.77
C SER A 186 11.52 -4.56 10.17
N THR A 187 12.41 -5.30 10.84
CA THR A 187 12.22 -5.78 12.21
C THR A 187 13.32 -5.24 13.13
N VAL A 188 12.94 -4.88 14.35
CA VAL A 188 13.85 -4.37 15.38
C VAL A 188 13.44 -4.83 16.78
N ARG A 189 14.43 -5.22 17.57
CA ARG A 189 14.30 -5.49 19.01
C ARG A 189 14.39 -4.18 19.78
N GLY A 190 13.50 -3.99 20.75
CA GLY A 190 13.47 -2.76 21.52
C GLY A 190 14.62 -2.63 22.53
N PRO A 191 14.87 -1.41 23.06
CA PRO A 191 14.09 -0.19 22.85
C PRO A 191 14.43 0.53 21.53
N ALA A 192 13.50 0.57 20.58
CA ALA A 192 13.71 1.12 19.23
C ALA A 192 12.37 1.30 18.49
N TYR A 193 12.37 1.98 17.34
CA TYR A 193 11.22 2.05 16.44
C TYR A 193 11.44 1.24 15.17
N ALA A 194 10.45 0.46 14.75
CA ALA A 194 10.32 0.02 13.36
C ALA A 194 9.46 1.02 12.60
N TRP A 195 9.80 1.32 11.35
CA TRP A 195 9.03 2.23 10.51
C TRP A 195 8.90 1.75 9.07
N GLY A 196 7.84 2.20 8.41
CA GLY A 196 7.56 1.94 7.00
C GLY A 196 6.93 3.14 6.30
N VAL A 197 7.19 3.27 5.00
CA VAL A 197 6.60 4.23 4.07
C VAL A 197 6.08 3.46 2.87
N LEU A 198 4.85 3.75 2.45
CA LEU A 198 4.26 3.20 1.24
C LEU A 198 3.71 4.35 0.38
N ALA A 199 4.11 4.38 -0.88
CA ALA A 199 3.63 5.33 -1.87
C ALA A 199 3.15 4.63 -3.13
N ILE A 200 2.18 5.23 -3.83
CA ILE A 200 1.78 4.87 -5.19
C ILE A 200 1.74 6.13 -6.07
N ALA A 201 2.42 6.06 -7.21
CA ALA A 201 2.39 7.07 -8.24
C ALA A 201 1.47 6.63 -9.38
N ILE A 202 0.50 7.46 -9.72
CA ILE A 202 -0.46 7.18 -10.80
C ILE A 202 0.12 7.69 -12.12
N ALA A 203 0.24 6.82 -13.11
CA ALA A 203 0.74 7.19 -14.44
C ALA A 203 -0.21 8.19 -15.12
N LYS A 204 0.35 9.21 -15.81
CA LYS A 204 -0.45 10.14 -16.63
C LYS A 204 -1.05 9.46 -17.86
N ASP A 205 -0.31 8.53 -18.45
CA ASP A 205 -0.76 7.71 -19.57
C ASP A 205 -0.88 6.25 -19.12
N PRO A 206 -2.00 5.88 -18.48
CA PRO A 206 -2.23 4.50 -18.02
C PRO A 206 -2.41 3.53 -19.20
N GLU A 207 -2.58 4.02 -20.43
CA GLU A 207 -2.60 3.16 -21.62
C GLU A 207 -1.20 2.76 -22.05
N ARG A 208 -0.14 3.42 -21.55
CA ARG A 208 1.26 3.16 -21.91
C ARG A 208 2.07 2.68 -20.71
N ASP A 209 1.96 3.37 -19.60
CA ASP A 209 2.86 3.31 -18.45
C ASP A 209 2.22 2.63 -17.24
N SER A 210 3.04 1.99 -16.41
CA SER A 210 2.58 1.38 -15.16
C SER A 210 2.55 2.40 -14.03
N ASN A 211 1.56 2.26 -13.14
CA ASN A 211 1.60 2.90 -11.82
C ASN A 211 2.78 2.32 -11.01
N LEU A 212 3.38 3.13 -10.15
CA LEU A 212 4.60 2.78 -9.41
C LEU A 212 4.38 2.82 -7.89
N PHE A 213 4.50 1.66 -7.25
CA PHE A 213 4.65 1.54 -5.81
C PHE A 213 6.10 1.75 -5.39
N ILE A 214 6.35 2.63 -4.42
CA ILE A 214 7.63 2.67 -3.69
C ILE A 214 7.36 2.31 -2.23
N LYS A 215 8.18 1.38 -1.73
CA LYS A 215 8.13 0.89 -0.36
C LYS A 215 9.48 1.16 0.28
N ASP A 216 9.48 1.76 1.46
CA ASP A 216 10.67 1.85 2.28
C ASP A 216 10.37 1.43 3.72
N CYS A 217 11.34 0.80 4.38
CA CYS A 217 11.22 0.40 5.77
C CYS A 217 12.59 0.48 6.43
N GLY A 218 12.59 0.75 7.73
CA GLY A 218 13.82 0.84 8.49
C GLY A 218 13.59 0.84 9.99
N LYS A 219 14.63 1.28 10.70
CA LYS A 219 14.71 1.29 12.15
C LYS A 219 15.17 2.65 12.64
N PHE A 220 14.65 3.11 13.76
CA PHE A 220 15.29 4.15 14.56
C PHE A 220 15.75 3.52 15.88
N THR A 221 17.06 3.30 15.99
CA THR A 221 17.70 2.74 17.18
C THR A 221 18.25 3.86 18.07
N ALA A 222 18.67 3.50 19.28
CA ALA A 222 19.36 4.45 20.13
C ALA A 222 20.64 4.98 19.45
N TYR A 223 20.95 6.24 19.70
CA TYR A 223 22.14 6.92 19.17
C TYR A 223 22.84 7.70 20.29
N ALA A 224 24.15 7.91 20.13
CA ALA A 224 24.92 8.80 20.99
C ALA A 224 24.94 10.21 20.39
N SER A 225 24.80 11.24 21.23
CA SER A 225 24.94 12.64 20.80
C SER A 225 25.87 13.42 21.72
N ALA A 226 26.54 14.45 21.20
CA ALA A 226 27.38 15.32 22.02
C ALA A 226 26.59 16.02 23.16
N ALA A 227 25.27 16.16 23.01
CA ALA A 227 24.37 16.75 24.01
C ALA A 227 23.93 15.76 25.11
N HIS A 228 24.01 14.45 24.86
CA HIS A 228 23.60 13.40 25.81
C HIS A 228 24.64 12.28 25.81
N PRO A 229 25.52 12.19 26.82
CA PRO A 229 26.61 11.19 26.89
C PRO A 229 26.17 9.73 27.08
N GLY A 230 24.96 9.34 26.67
CA GLY A 230 24.43 7.98 26.68
C GLY A 230 23.61 7.69 25.42
N GLU A 231 23.31 6.42 25.17
CA GLU A 231 22.40 6.01 24.10
C GLU A 231 20.98 6.51 24.40
N VAL A 232 20.44 7.37 23.53
CA VAL A 232 19.09 7.92 23.64
C VAL A 232 18.26 7.40 22.47
N VAL A 233 17.11 6.82 22.78
CA VAL A 233 16.09 6.48 21.77
C VAL A 233 15.33 7.77 21.41
N PRO A 234 15.10 8.06 20.12
CA PRO A 234 14.36 9.26 19.73
C PRO A 234 12.95 9.27 20.33
N THR A 235 12.50 10.46 20.71
CA THR A 235 11.11 10.71 21.14
C THR A 235 10.14 10.55 19.97
N ALA A 236 8.84 10.38 20.26
CA ALA A 236 7.82 10.26 19.21
C ALA A 236 7.82 11.47 18.25
N ASP A 237 7.96 12.69 18.78
CA ASP A 237 8.04 13.91 17.98
C ASP A 237 9.27 13.94 17.06
N GLN A 238 10.43 13.46 17.55
CA GLN A 238 11.64 13.32 16.72
C GLN A 238 11.44 12.25 15.63
N VAL A 239 10.79 11.14 15.96
CA VAL A 239 10.46 10.09 15.00
C VAL A 239 9.51 10.60 13.93
N GLU A 240 8.51 11.42 14.28
CA GLU A 240 7.57 12.01 13.31
C GLU A 240 8.29 12.89 12.28
N LEU A 241 9.24 13.71 12.73
CA LEU A 241 10.09 14.52 11.85
C LEU A 241 10.96 13.67 10.93
N LEU A 242 11.68 12.69 11.48
CA LEU A 242 12.54 11.78 10.70
C LEU A 242 11.72 10.96 9.69
N LEU A 243 10.53 10.52 10.09
CA LEU A 243 9.63 9.75 9.24
C LEU A 243 9.05 10.60 8.11
N THR A 244 8.79 11.89 8.37
CA THR A 244 8.42 12.87 7.34
C THR A 244 9.55 13.06 6.31
N ASP A 245 10.81 13.08 6.74
CA ASP A 245 11.96 13.15 5.83
C ASP A 245 12.06 11.90 4.95
N HIS A 246 11.90 10.70 5.53
CA HIS A 246 11.85 9.45 4.75
C HIS A 246 10.67 9.43 3.76
N ARG A 247 9.50 9.91 4.16
CA ARG A 247 8.33 10.06 3.28
C ARG A 247 8.66 10.96 2.09
N ASN A 248 9.28 12.11 2.34
CA ASN A 248 9.67 13.05 1.29
C ASN A 248 10.77 12.47 0.38
N ALA A 249 11.72 11.71 0.93
CA ALA A 249 12.73 10.99 0.14
C ALA A 249 12.10 9.92 -0.77
N VAL A 250 11.08 9.20 -0.31
CA VAL A 250 10.30 8.27 -1.14
C VAL A 250 9.64 9.02 -2.31
N VAL A 251 9.01 10.17 -2.06
CA VAL A 251 8.42 11.00 -3.13
C VAL A 251 9.46 11.50 -4.13
N LYS A 252 10.62 11.97 -3.66
CA LYS A 252 11.74 12.35 -4.54
C LYS A 252 12.18 11.18 -5.42
N SER A 253 12.30 9.99 -4.84
CA SER A 253 12.73 8.81 -5.58
C SER A 253 11.76 8.43 -6.70
N ILE A 254 10.44 8.62 -6.50
CA ILE A 254 9.44 8.46 -7.58
C ILE A 254 9.74 9.40 -8.76
N ALA A 255 9.99 10.68 -8.48
CA ALA A 255 10.30 11.66 -9.52
C ALA A 255 11.58 11.29 -10.30
N LEU A 256 12.55 10.66 -9.64
CA LEU A 256 13.77 10.16 -10.27
C LEU A 256 13.55 8.84 -11.03
N CYS A 257 12.75 7.92 -10.49
CA CYS A 257 12.43 6.65 -11.14
C CYS A 257 11.75 6.84 -12.50
N GLY A 258 10.84 7.81 -12.63
CA GLY A 258 10.21 8.12 -13.92
C GLY A 258 11.21 8.53 -15.01
N GLN A 259 12.35 9.12 -14.62
CA GLN A 259 13.38 9.59 -15.55
C GLN A 259 14.23 8.46 -16.14
N ASN A 260 14.25 7.28 -15.49
CA ASN A 260 14.96 6.10 -16.01
C ASN A 260 14.30 5.51 -17.26
N TYR A 261 13.08 5.95 -17.59
CA TYR A 261 12.33 5.49 -18.75
C TYR A 261 12.22 6.61 -19.79
N ASP A 262 12.04 6.19 -21.04
CA ASP A 262 11.79 7.09 -22.17
C ASP A 262 10.37 7.66 -22.06
N SER A 263 10.19 8.62 -21.14
CA SER A 263 9.03 9.50 -20.89
C SER A 263 7.91 9.07 -19.91
N VAL A 264 8.17 8.29 -18.86
CA VAL A 264 7.12 8.03 -17.85
C VAL A 264 6.87 9.27 -17.00
N GLU A 265 5.62 9.73 -16.98
CA GLU A 265 5.17 10.84 -16.14
C GLU A 265 4.04 10.39 -15.20
N TYR A 266 4.00 10.97 -14.00
CA TYR A 266 2.97 10.69 -13.00
C TYR A 266 2.01 11.87 -12.85
N ALA A 267 0.72 11.58 -12.74
CA ALA A 267 -0.34 12.56 -12.55
C ALA A 267 -0.40 13.06 -11.10
N GLU A 268 -0.23 12.14 -10.16
CA GLU A 268 -0.31 12.37 -8.72
C GLU A 268 0.35 11.22 -7.95
N VAL A 269 0.70 11.48 -6.69
CA VAL A 269 1.25 10.48 -5.77
C VAL A 269 0.45 10.47 -4.48
N PHE A 270 0.17 9.28 -3.95
CA PHE A 270 -0.38 9.08 -2.62
C PHE A 270 0.70 8.43 -1.75
N VAL A 271 0.97 8.97 -0.57
CA VAL A 271 1.99 8.44 0.35
C VAL A 271 1.55 8.53 1.81
N SER A 272 1.85 7.49 2.58
CA SER A 272 1.74 7.53 4.05
C SER A 272 2.93 6.83 4.70
N ALA A 273 3.15 7.10 5.98
CA ALA A 273 4.22 6.56 6.78
C ALA A 273 3.74 6.16 8.19
N LYS A 274 4.23 5.04 8.70
CA LYS A 274 3.93 4.55 10.06
C LYS A 274 5.20 4.18 10.80
N ALA A 275 5.24 4.42 12.10
CA ALA A 275 6.25 3.91 13.01
C ALA A 275 5.64 3.39 14.31
N VAL A 276 6.25 2.35 14.90
CA VAL A 276 5.87 1.81 16.20
C VAL A 276 7.10 1.59 17.07
N TYR A 277 6.99 1.97 18.35
CA TYR A 277 7.99 1.71 19.36
C TYR A 277 7.89 0.29 19.90
N ALA A 278 9.01 -0.43 19.95
CA ALA A 278 9.18 -1.64 20.74
C ALA A 278 9.88 -1.29 22.07
N GLY A 279 9.32 -1.77 23.18
CA GLY A 279 9.96 -1.76 24.49
C GLY A 279 11.07 -2.82 24.64
N PRO A 280 11.79 -2.84 25.78
CA PRO A 280 12.97 -3.69 25.97
C PRO A 280 12.78 -5.21 25.79
N THR A 281 11.55 -5.71 25.92
CA THR A 281 11.19 -7.13 25.76
C THR A 281 10.35 -7.39 24.50
N GLU A 282 10.16 -6.36 23.67
CA GLU A 282 9.32 -6.43 22.50
C GLU A 282 10.15 -6.41 21.21
N VAL A 283 9.57 -6.99 20.18
CA VAL A 283 10.04 -6.87 18.81
C VAL A 283 8.98 -6.14 18.00
N ALA A 284 9.41 -5.08 17.30
CA ALA A 284 8.59 -4.32 16.38
C ALA A 284 8.88 -4.74 14.94
N CYS A 285 7.84 -4.81 14.13
CA CYS A 285 7.93 -4.95 12.69
C CYS A 285 7.16 -3.81 12.01
N ALA A 286 7.64 -3.40 10.84
CA ALA A 286 6.93 -2.56 9.89
C ALA A 286 6.86 -3.27 8.54
N LEU A 287 5.70 -3.23 7.90
CA LEU A 287 5.41 -3.87 6.62
C LEU A 287 4.75 -2.87 5.67
N ALA A 288 5.45 -2.53 4.59
CA ALA A 288 4.91 -1.80 3.45
C ALA A 288 4.67 -2.80 2.30
N CYS A 289 3.42 -3.02 1.94
CA CYS A 289 3.01 -4.12 1.07
C CYS A 289 1.88 -3.70 0.12
N ALA A 290 1.98 -4.10 -1.14
CA ALA A 290 0.87 -4.03 -2.09
C ALA A 290 0.56 -5.44 -2.63
N PRO A 291 -0.44 -6.12 -2.06
CA PRO A 291 -0.96 -7.39 -2.57
C PRO A 291 -1.63 -7.23 -3.93
N TYR A 292 -1.37 -8.18 -4.84
CA TYR A 292 -2.04 -8.31 -6.13
C TYR A 292 -3.02 -9.49 -6.08
N VAL A 293 -4.31 -9.19 -6.18
CA VAL A 293 -5.37 -10.16 -5.94
C VAL A 293 -6.39 -10.25 -7.07
N LEU A 294 -7.06 -11.39 -7.14
CA LEU A 294 -8.39 -11.54 -7.71
C LEU A 294 -9.39 -11.36 -6.58
N LEU A 295 -10.41 -10.53 -6.78
CA LEU A 295 -11.47 -10.27 -5.82
C LEU A 295 -12.27 -11.54 -5.50
N ALA A 296 -12.85 -11.61 -4.31
CA ALA A 296 -13.83 -12.63 -3.99
C ALA A 296 -15.13 -12.41 -4.78
N GLU A 297 -15.90 -13.45 -5.07
CA GLU A 297 -17.15 -13.27 -5.83
C GLU A 297 -18.14 -12.36 -5.10
N GLU A 298 -18.22 -12.46 -3.77
CA GLU A 298 -19.11 -11.64 -2.94
C GLU A 298 -18.63 -10.19 -2.81
N THR A 299 -17.43 -9.84 -3.31
CA THR A 299 -17.01 -8.44 -3.45
C THR A 299 -17.85 -7.69 -4.49
N VAL A 300 -18.41 -8.41 -5.48
CA VAL A 300 -19.27 -7.80 -6.49
C VAL A 300 -20.69 -7.71 -5.94
N PRO A 301 -21.24 -6.50 -5.73
CA PRO A 301 -22.49 -6.34 -5.00
C PRO A 301 -23.71 -6.83 -5.78
N THR A 302 -24.77 -7.12 -5.02
CA THR A 302 -26.13 -7.32 -5.54
C THR A 302 -26.96 -6.07 -5.24
N ARG A 303 -27.69 -5.54 -6.23
CA ARG A 303 -28.59 -4.41 -6.06
C ARG A 303 -30.02 -4.82 -6.41
N HIS A 304 -30.94 -4.65 -5.47
CA HIS A 304 -32.35 -5.06 -5.63
C HIS A 304 -32.55 -6.52 -6.08
N GLY A 305 -31.71 -7.43 -5.57
CA GLY A 305 -31.75 -8.86 -5.92
C GLY A 305 -31.10 -9.21 -7.27
N VAL A 306 -30.50 -8.24 -7.96
CA VAL A 306 -29.77 -8.45 -9.22
C VAL A 306 -28.27 -8.35 -8.96
N GLN A 307 -27.53 -9.41 -9.30
CA GLN A 307 -26.08 -9.43 -9.26
C GLN A 307 -25.54 -8.40 -10.26
N LEU A 308 -24.77 -7.42 -9.80
CA LEU A 308 -24.10 -6.48 -10.69
C LEU A 308 -22.93 -7.18 -11.39
N PRO A 309 -22.53 -6.73 -12.59
CA PRO A 309 -21.31 -7.20 -13.20
C PRO A 309 -20.09 -6.55 -12.51
N PRO A 310 -18.89 -7.16 -12.56
CA PRO A 310 -17.73 -6.66 -11.81
C PRO A 310 -17.32 -5.22 -12.19
N GLU A 311 -17.47 -4.84 -13.45
CA GLU A 311 -17.15 -3.49 -13.94
C GLU A 311 -18.01 -2.39 -13.28
N ALA A 312 -19.15 -2.74 -12.67
CA ALA A 312 -19.95 -1.78 -11.92
C ALA A 312 -19.19 -1.19 -10.71
N LEU A 313 -18.15 -1.88 -10.21
CA LEU A 313 -17.28 -1.38 -9.15
C LEU A 313 -16.53 -0.10 -9.54
N LEU A 314 -16.37 0.18 -10.84
CA LEU A 314 -15.74 1.42 -11.34
C LEU A 314 -16.58 2.67 -11.03
N ASP A 315 -17.90 2.51 -10.90
CA ASP A 315 -18.83 3.61 -10.72
C ASP A 315 -19.29 3.78 -9.25
N LEU A 316 -18.82 2.92 -8.34
CA LEU A 316 -19.18 2.97 -6.92
C LEU A 316 -18.14 3.75 -6.12
N SER A 317 -18.61 4.57 -5.18
CA SER A 317 -17.79 4.98 -4.06
C SER A 317 -17.50 3.80 -3.13
N LEU A 318 -16.46 3.91 -2.31
CA LEU A 318 -16.12 2.91 -1.30
C LEU A 318 -17.28 2.68 -0.32
N ARG A 319 -17.92 3.75 0.17
CA ARG A 319 -19.10 3.65 1.04
C ARG A 319 -20.29 3.01 0.33
N GLU A 320 -20.59 3.40 -0.90
CA GLU A 320 -21.71 2.81 -1.65
C GLU A 320 -21.50 1.31 -1.88
N TRP A 321 -20.27 0.90 -2.19
CA TRP A 321 -19.92 -0.51 -2.30
C TRP A 321 -20.06 -1.23 -0.96
N GLU A 322 -19.54 -0.65 0.12
CA GLU A 322 -19.59 -1.23 1.46
C GLU A 322 -21.03 -1.40 1.95
N ASP A 323 -21.90 -0.41 1.75
CA ASP A 323 -23.32 -0.47 2.10
C ASP A 323 -24.07 -1.59 1.34
N LEU A 324 -23.63 -1.91 0.13
CA LEU A 324 -24.22 -2.99 -0.68
C LEU A 324 -23.70 -4.38 -0.27
N VAL A 325 -22.45 -4.50 0.15
CA VAL A 325 -21.81 -5.79 0.46
C VAL A 325 -21.91 -6.15 1.95
N TRP A 326 -21.79 -5.17 2.84
CA TRP A 326 -21.89 -5.32 4.30
C TRP A 326 -22.80 -4.28 4.97
N PRO A 327 -24.11 -4.24 4.65
CA PRO A 327 -25.04 -3.27 5.25
C PRO A 327 -25.13 -3.35 6.78
N ASP A 328 -24.76 -4.50 7.37
CA ASP A 328 -24.86 -4.78 8.80
C ASP A 328 -23.49 -4.83 9.53
N GLN A 329 -22.38 -4.49 8.86
CA GLN A 329 -21.05 -4.46 9.48
C GLN A 329 -20.36 -3.10 9.30
N ASP A 330 -20.50 -2.25 10.30
CA ASP A 330 -19.71 -1.03 10.40
C ASP A 330 -18.25 -1.39 10.74
N LEU A 331 -17.31 -0.90 9.94
CA LEU A 331 -15.88 -0.98 10.20
C LEU A 331 -15.32 0.43 10.22
N VAL A 332 -15.16 0.97 11.41
CA VAL A 332 -14.48 2.25 11.62
C VAL A 332 -12.98 2.01 11.52
N VAL A 333 -12.38 2.60 10.49
CA VAL A 333 -10.93 2.64 10.29
C VAL A 333 -10.41 4.00 10.72
N GLU A 334 -9.33 4.01 11.50
CA GLU A 334 -8.69 5.25 11.93
C GLU A 334 -7.73 5.74 10.82
N PRO A 335 -7.72 7.04 10.48
CA PRO A 335 -6.77 7.60 9.53
C PRO A 335 -5.33 7.38 9.97
N VAL A 336 -4.37 7.44 9.02
CA VAL A 336 -2.94 7.40 9.33
C VAL A 336 -2.50 8.76 9.87
N GLY A 337 -2.85 9.02 11.12
CA GLY A 337 -2.42 10.19 11.88
C GLY A 337 -2.61 11.52 11.14
N ARG A 338 -1.69 12.47 11.37
CA ARG A 338 -1.73 13.78 10.74
C ARG A 338 -0.86 13.77 9.49
N ASP A 339 -1.35 14.36 8.40
CA ASP A 339 -0.59 14.54 7.15
C ASP A 339 0.00 13.21 6.60
N GLY A 340 -0.71 12.10 6.82
CA GLY A 340 -0.31 10.75 6.43
C GLY A 340 0.83 10.13 7.25
N VAL A 341 1.14 10.67 8.42
CA VAL A 341 2.19 10.16 9.32
C VAL A 341 1.58 9.75 10.67
N LEU A 342 1.87 8.51 11.07
CA LEU A 342 1.48 7.97 12.37
C LEU A 342 2.68 7.43 13.13
N VAL A 343 2.88 7.91 14.36
CA VAL A 343 3.89 7.39 15.28
C VAL A 343 3.22 6.86 16.53
N VAL A 344 3.36 5.56 16.78
CA VAL A 344 2.94 4.93 18.02
C VAL A 344 4.15 4.89 18.96
N GLY A 345 4.21 5.88 19.85
CA GLY A 345 5.28 6.00 20.85
C GLY A 345 5.16 5.01 22.02
N PRO A 346 6.10 5.04 22.97
CA PRO A 346 6.01 4.24 24.19
C PRO A 346 4.70 4.53 24.93
N ALA A 347 4.00 3.48 25.35
CA ALA A 347 2.91 3.63 26.30
C ALA A 347 3.44 4.39 27.52
N LYS A 348 2.72 5.42 27.98
CA LYS A 348 3.05 6.06 29.25
C LYS A 348 2.93 4.96 30.32
N LEU A 349 4.06 4.50 30.83
CA LEU A 349 4.11 3.69 32.05
C LEU A 349 3.52 4.57 33.15
N THR A 350 2.23 4.43 33.42
CA THR A 350 1.53 5.09 34.53
C THR A 350 1.82 4.37 35.82
#